data_AF-A0A958QA86-F1
#
_entry.id   AF-A0A958QA86-F1
#
_cell.length_a   1.000
_cell.length_b   1.000
_cell.length_c   1.000
_cell.angle_alpha   90.00
_cell.angle_beta   90.00
_cell.angle_gamma   90.00
#
_symmetry.space_group_name_H-M   'P 1'
#
loop_
_entity.id
_entity.type
_entity.pdbx_description
1 polymer ?
#
loop_
_entity_poly.entity_id
_entity_poly.type
_entity_poly.pdbx_seq_one_letter_code
_entity_poly.pdbx_strand_id
1 'polypeptide(L)'
;PFNNFMPTKGTFSKLTAPEVSWLREDGAYQAGDSVNLFYDAMLSKLIVHGKDRDHAIALSRQLFAEYCIEGVQTTVPFHRWLLQQIPFCLELPTTSLIETYFTKESLEASTALFERDPTHRGLNYVEQFYVYPKEESTEVLVEVVHRSDGLYLARPRMNSQGFMPKEYWRLSPRKDWALTAVQTALES
;
A
#
# COMPACT_ATOMS: atom_id res chain seq x y z
N PRO A 1 -9.72 -2.30 11.24
CA PRO A 1 -9.31 -3.60 10.65
C PRO A 1 -8.67 -4.55 11.68
N PHE A 2 -7.83 -4.05 12.60
CA PHE A 2 -7.08 -4.86 13.60
C PHE A 2 -7.93 -5.71 14.56
N ASN A 3 -9.21 -5.39 14.70
CA ASN A 3 -10.19 -6.13 15.48
C ASN A 3 -11.25 -6.76 14.56
N ASN A 4 -10.82 -7.58 13.60
CA ASN A 4 -11.68 -8.31 12.65
C ASN A 4 -12.74 -7.45 11.97
N PHE A 5 -12.39 -6.20 11.61
CA PHE A 5 -13.28 -5.23 10.97
C PHE A 5 -14.60 -4.97 11.73
N MET A 6 -14.65 -5.23 13.04
CA MET A 6 -15.83 -4.92 13.84
C MET A 6 -16.13 -3.42 13.78
N PRO A 7 -17.39 -3.02 13.49
CA PRO A 7 -17.81 -1.63 13.56
C PRO A 7 -17.57 -1.04 14.95
N THR A 8 -17.15 0.23 14.98
CA THR A 8 -16.91 0.94 16.24
C THR A 8 -17.74 2.20 16.30
N LYS A 9 -18.36 2.44 17.46
CA LYS A 9 -18.92 3.75 17.82
C LYS A 9 -17.80 4.71 18.24
N GLY A 10 -18.07 6.00 18.18
CA GLY A 10 -17.16 7.03 18.67
C GLY A 10 -17.58 8.41 18.22
N THR A 11 -16.77 9.41 18.54
CA THR A 11 -16.97 10.79 18.14
C THR A 11 -15.72 11.25 17.41
N PHE A 12 -15.89 11.93 16.27
CA PHE A 12 -14.77 12.44 15.51
C PHE A 12 -14.12 13.60 16.26
N SER A 13 -12.90 13.42 16.78
CA SER A 13 -12.12 14.56 17.30
C SER A 13 -11.50 15.37 16.17
N LYS A 14 -11.22 14.71 15.05
CA LYS A 14 -10.72 15.33 13.81
C LYS A 14 -11.18 14.51 12.60
N LEU A 15 -11.57 15.21 11.54
CA LEU A 15 -11.91 14.64 10.25
C LEU A 15 -11.53 15.67 9.17
N THR A 16 -10.44 15.42 8.45
CA THR A 16 -9.94 16.34 7.42
C THR A 16 -9.40 15.57 6.22
N ALA A 17 -9.87 15.93 5.02
CA ALA A 17 -9.36 15.46 3.73
C ALA A 17 -8.58 16.57 3.00
N PRO A 18 -7.67 16.22 2.09
CA PRO A 18 -6.96 17.21 1.29
C PRO A 18 -7.89 17.90 0.29
N GLU A 19 -7.80 19.22 0.17
CA GLU A 19 -8.58 20.02 -0.78
C GLU A 19 -7.88 20.05 -2.15
N VAL A 20 -8.17 19.06 -2.99
CA VAL A 20 -7.48 18.85 -4.28
C VAL A 20 -8.47 18.50 -5.39
N SER A 21 -8.18 18.94 -6.61
CA SER A 21 -9.10 18.80 -7.76
C SER A 21 -9.35 17.36 -8.21
N TRP A 22 -8.47 16.42 -7.86
CA TRP A 22 -8.58 15.01 -8.22
C TRP A 22 -9.32 14.15 -7.18
N LEU A 23 -9.72 14.74 -6.05
CA LEU A 23 -10.46 14.06 -4.99
C LEU A 23 -11.89 14.57 -4.94
N ARG A 24 -12.84 13.63 -4.84
CA ARG A 24 -14.20 13.89 -4.39
C ARG A 24 -14.48 13.07 -3.14
N GLU A 25 -14.90 13.76 -2.09
CA GLU A 25 -15.39 13.14 -0.87
C GLU A 25 -16.92 13.24 -0.82
N ASP A 26 -17.59 12.10 -0.78
CA ASP A 26 -19.03 12.01 -0.47
C ASP A 26 -19.19 11.48 0.97
N GLY A 27 -19.20 12.40 1.93
CA GLY A 27 -19.38 12.13 3.35
C GLY A 27 -20.40 13.08 3.98
N ALA A 28 -20.94 12.70 5.14
CA ALA A 28 -21.92 13.51 5.88
C ALA A 28 -21.47 13.89 7.29
N TYR A 29 -20.32 13.39 7.73
CA TYR A 29 -19.77 13.64 9.06
C TYR A 29 -18.79 14.80 9.06
N GLN A 30 -18.71 15.48 10.19
CA GLN A 30 -17.75 16.53 10.52
C GLN A 30 -17.11 16.25 11.89
N ALA A 31 -16.05 16.99 12.22
CA ALA A 31 -15.48 16.93 13.56
C ALA A 31 -16.55 17.33 14.61
N GLY A 32 -16.67 16.54 15.67
CA GLY A 32 -17.71 16.65 16.69
C GLY A 32 -18.90 15.69 16.49
N ASP A 33 -19.11 15.17 15.28
CA ASP A 33 -20.18 14.21 15.04
C ASP A 33 -19.89 12.83 15.66
N SER A 34 -20.96 12.11 16.00
CA SER A 34 -20.88 10.79 16.62
C SER A 34 -21.40 9.69 15.71
N VAL A 35 -20.62 8.62 15.60
CA VAL A 35 -20.97 7.39 14.88
C VAL A 35 -21.68 6.45 15.83
N ASN A 36 -22.89 6.02 15.44
CA ASN A 36 -23.67 5.02 16.17
C ASN A 36 -23.62 3.65 15.45
N LEU A 37 -24.12 2.60 16.12
CA LEU A 37 -24.12 1.23 15.58
C LEU A 37 -25.49 0.82 14.98
N PHE A 38 -26.43 1.76 14.82
CA PHE A 38 -27.77 1.47 14.33
C PHE A 38 -27.87 1.46 12.80
N TYR A 39 -26.84 1.96 12.11
CA TYR A 39 -26.77 2.05 10.66
C TYR A 39 -25.49 1.39 10.14
N ASP A 40 -25.35 1.35 8.81
CA ASP A 40 -24.15 0.89 8.15
C ASP A 40 -22.91 1.68 8.63
N ALA A 41 -21.77 0.99 8.73
CA ALA A 41 -20.52 1.55 9.27
C ALA A 41 -19.77 2.45 8.27
N MET A 42 -20.43 2.87 7.20
CA MET A 42 -19.85 3.71 6.15
C MET A 42 -19.73 5.16 6.63
N LEU A 43 -18.51 5.66 6.70
CA LEU A 43 -18.22 7.03 7.14
C LEU A 43 -18.23 8.03 5.97
N SER A 44 -17.58 7.66 4.87
CA SER A 44 -17.38 8.53 3.70
C SER A 44 -17.00 7.68 2.49
N LYS A 45 -17.30 8.17 1.28
CA LYS A 45 -16.83 7.58 0.02
C LYS A 45 -15.78 8.52 -0.58
N LEU A 46 -14.58 8.00 -0.76
CA LEU A 46 -13.47 8.73 -1.37
C LEU A 46 -13.30 8.27 -2.81
N ILE A 47 -13.43 9.21 -3.75
CA ILE A 47 -13.35 8.96 -5.18
C ILE A 47 -12.14 9.72 -5.71
N VAL A 48 -11.16 8.99 -6.24
CA VAL A 48 -9.92 9.54 -6.77
C VAL A 48 -9.90 9.40 -8.28
N HIS A 49 -9.62 10.50 -8.98
CA HIS A 49 -9.50 10.53 -10.43
C HIS A 49 -8.06 10.75 -10.87
N GLY A 50 -7.52 9.83 -11.66
CA GLY A 50 -6.20 9.92 -12.27
C GLY A 50 -6.27 9.73 -13.78
N LYS A 51 -5.24 10.22 -14.48
CA LYS A 51 -5.07 10.08 -15.94
C LYS A 51 -5.08 8.62 -16.43
N ASP A 52 -4.62 7.71 -15.57
CA ASP A 52 -4.55 6.27 -15.77
C ASP A 52 -4.63 5.60 -14.39
N ARG A 53 -4.66 4.27 -14.39
CA ARG A 53 -4.79 3.46 -13.18
C ARG A 53 -3.64 3.68 -12.20
N ASP A 54 -2.41 3.71 -12.69
CA ASP A 54 -1.21 3.87 -11.86
C ASP A 54 -1.20 5.25 -11.19
N HIS A 55 -1.59 6.30 -11.93
CA HIS A 55 -1.75 7.64 -11.39
C HIS A 55 -2.86 7.72 -10.34
N ALA A 56 -4.02 7.09 -10.57
CA ALA A 56 -5.10 7.06 -9.58
C ALA A 56 -4.68 6.34 -8.28
N ILE A 57 -3.90 5.27 -8.38
CA ILE A 57 -3.31 4.57 -7.22
C ILE A 57 -2.33 5.50 -6.49
N ALA A 58 -1.45 6.20 -7.22
CA ALA A 58 -0.52 7.18 -6.66
C ALA A 58 -1.23 8.25 -5.81
N LEU A 59 -2.27 8.85 -6.40
CA LEU A 59 -3.07 9.89 -5.76
C LEU A 59 -3.85 9.33 -4.56
N SER A 60 -4.34 8.10 -4.65
CA SER A 60 -5.01 7.42 -3.52
C SER A 60 -4.06 7.22 -2.34
N ARG A 61 -2.77 6.93 -2.60
CA ARG A 61 -1.75 6.83 -1.54
C ARG A 61 -1.49 8.18 -0.89
N GLN A 62 -1.39 9.25 -1.69
CA GLN A 62 -1.25 10.61 -1.18
C GLN A 62 -2.46 11.01 -0.34
N LEU A 63 -3.68 10.78 -0.85
CA LEU A 63 -4.93 10.95 -0.11
C LEU A 63 -4.85 10.30 1.25
N PHE A 64 -4.55 9.00 1.32
CA PHE A 64 -4.53 8.31 2.60
C PHE A 64 -3.35 8.71 3.49
N ALA A 65 -2.30 9.36 2.98
CA ALA A 65 -1.25 9.94 3.81
C ALA A 65 -1.70 11.24 4.51
N GLU A 66 -2.55 12.02 3.83
CA GLU A 66 -3.05 13.31 4.32
C GLU A 66 -4.42 13.21 5.03
N TYR A 67 -5.20 12.17 4.73
CA TYR A 67 -6.53 11.97 5.30
C TYR A 67 -6.44 11.63 6.79
N CYS A 68 -6.92 12.54 7.62
CA CYS A 68 -6.80 12.48 9.06
C CYS A 68 -8.18 12.25 9.68
N ILE A 69 -8.31 11.12 10.37
CA ILE A 69 -9.49 10.76 11.14
C ILE A 69 -9.03 10.36 12.53
N GLU A 70 -9.59 10.99 13.54
CA GLU A 70 -9.28 10.71 14.95
C GLU A 70 -10.57 10.52 15.76
N GLY A 71 -10.49 9.71 16.82
CA GLY A 71 -11.61 9.43 17.72
C GLY A 71 -12.50 8.25 17.32
N VAL A 72 -12.41 7.77 16.07
CA VAL A 72 -13.13 6.58 15.57
C VAL A 72 -12.14 5.64 14.87
N GLN A 73 -12.25 4.34 15.10
CA GLN A 73 -11.45 3.36 14.36
C GLN A 73 -12.01 3.19 12.94
N THR A 74 -11.13 3.18 11.94
CA THR A 74 -11.55 3.17 10.53
C THR A 74 -10.84 2.10 9.69
N THR A 75 -11.28 1.93 8.45
CA THR A 75 -10.64 1.06 7.46
C THR A 75 -9.46 1.71 6.73
N VAL A 76 -9.08 2.95 7.08
CA VAL A 76 -7.94 3.65 6.44
C VAL A 76 -6.66 2.82 6.44
N PRO A 77 -6.23 2.15 7.55
CA PRO A 77 -5.04 1.31 7.54
C PRO A 77 -5.14 0.15 6.52
N PHE A 78 -6.33 -0.43 6.36
CA PHE A 78 -6.56 -1.50 5.38
C PHE A 78 -6.45 -0.98 3.94
N HIS A 79 -7.03 0.18 3.63
CA HIS A 79 -6.89 0.77 2.29
C HIS A 79 -5.44 1.12 1.97
N ARG A 80 -4.69 1.64 2.95
CA ARG A 80 -3.26 1.89 2.78
C ARG A 80 -2.47 0.59 2.53
N TRP A 81 -2.79 -0.50 3.23
CA TRP A 81 -2.21 -1.83 3.00
C TRP A 81 -2.52 -2.33 1.58
N LEU A 82 -3.79 -2.25 1.16
CA LEU A 82 -4.26 -2.73 -0.15
C LEU A 82 -3.53 -2.02 -1.30
N LEU A 83 -3.30 -0.71 -1.16
CA LEU A 83 -2.59 0.11 -2.14
C LEU A 83 -1.11 -0.26 -2.29
N GLN A 84 -0.56 -1.17 -1.47
CA GLN A 84 0.82 -1.68 -1.60
C GLN A 84 0.88 -3.10 -2.16
N GLN A 85 -0.27 -3.76 -2.40
CA GLN A 85 -0.29 -5.15 -2.82
C GLN A 85 -0.06 -5.26 -4.33
N ILE A 86 0.87 -6.11 -4.75
CA ILE A 86 1.16 -6.38 -6.17
C ILE A 86 -0.10 -6.83 -6.94
N PRO A 87 -0.93 -7.77 -6.44
CA PRO A 87 -2.17 -8.15 -7.12
C PRO A 87 -3.15 -7.00 -7.31
N PHE A 88 -3.08 -5.98 -6.46
CA PHE A 88 -3.87 -4.76 -6.62
C PHE A 88 -3.18 -3.74 -7.52
N CYS A 89 -1.86 -3.57 -7.45
CA CYS A 89 -1.16 -2.48 -8.13
C CYS A 89 -0.77 -2.81 -9.56
N LEU A 90 -0.42 -4.06 -9.84
CA LEU A 90 0.20 -4.50 -11.10
C LEU A 90 -0.67 -5.45 -11.92
N GLU A 91 -1.81 -5.86 -11.38
CA GLU A 91 -2.67 -6.88 -11.98
C GLU A 91 -4.13 -6.45 -11.97
N LEU A 92 -4.98 -7.29 -12.57
CA LEU A 92 -6.42 -7.19 -12.43
C LEU A 92 -6.82 -7.94 -11.16
N PRO A 93 -7.32 -7.24 -10.11
CA PRO A 93 -7.65 -7.89 -8.87
C PRO A 93 -8.81 -8.87 -9.05
N THR A 94 -8.68 -10.05 -8.47
CA THR A 94 -9.75 -11.05 -8.38
C THR A 94 -10.57 -10.84 -7.10
N THR A 95 -11.74 -11.47 -7.02
CA THR A 95 -12.56 -11.46 -5.81
C THR A 95 -11.89 -12.15 -4.62
N SER A 96 -10.94 -13.05 -4.87
CA SER A 96 -10.19 -13.78 -3.84
C SER A 96 -8.95 -13.05 -3.30
N LEU A 97 -8.62 -11.85 -3.82
CA LEU A 97 -7.41 -11.12 -3.45
C LEU A 97 -7.30 -10.95 -1.92
N ILE A 98 -8.37 -10.51 -1.28
CA ILE A 98 -8.35 -10.26 0.17
C ILE A 98 -8.16 -11.58 0.92
N GLU A 99 -8.93 -12.61 0.58
CA GLU A 99 -8.84 -13.94 1.20
C GLU A 99 -7.44 -14.59 1.05
N THR A 100 -6.77 -14.31 -0.08
CA THR A 100 -5.47 -14.90 -0.39
C THR A 100 -4.32 -14.18 0.30
N TYR A 101 -4.37 -12.84 0.35
CA TYR A 101 -3.21 -12.03 0.74
C TYR A 101 -3.36 -11.28 2.06
N PHE A 102 -4.58 -11.05 2.55
CA PHE A 102 -4.80 -10.26 3.76
C PHE A 102 -4.63 -11.10 5.02
N THR A 103 -3.65 -10.74 5.83
CA THR A 103 -3.50 -11.20 7.21
C THR A 103 -3.32 -10.02 8.16
N LYS A 104 -3.62 -10.21 9.46
CA LYS A 104 -3.41 -9.16 10.46
C LYS A 104 -1.93 -8.78 10.56
N GLU A 105 -1.05 -9.77 10.45
CA GLU A 105 0.39 -9.63 10.47
C GLU A 105 0.87 -8.79 9.27
N SER A 106 0.32 -9.03 8.08
CA SER A 106 0.64 -8.24 6.88
C SER A 106 0.20 -6.78 7.01
N LEU A 107 -0.92 -6.52 7.69
CA LEU A 107 -1.42 -5.17 7.94
C LEU A 107 -0.54 -4.43 8.95
N GLU A 108 -0.17 -5.09 10.05
CA GLU A 108 0.73 -4.55 11.07
C GLU A 108 2.10 -4.22 10.46
N ALA A 109 2.65 -5.14 9.66
CA ALA A 109 3.88 -4.91 8.90
C ALA A 109 3.77 -3.68 7.99
N SER A 110 2.65 -3.50 7.27
CA SER A 110 2.46 -2.32 6.41
C SER A 110 2.32 -1.00 7.18
N THR A 111 1.76 -1.05 8.40
CA THR A 111 1.52 0.14 9.22
C THR A 111 2.81 0.73 9.76
N ALA A 112 3.82 -0.11 9.98
CA ALA A 112 5.17 0.33 10.33
C ALA A 112 5.90 1.06 9.18
N LEU A 113 5.33 1.09 7.97
CA LEU A 113 6.03 1.47 6.73
C LEU A 113 5.52 2.79 6.09
N PHE A 114 5.03 3.78 6.85
CA PHE A 114 4.42 5.00 6.27
C PHE A 114 5.35 6.22 6.14
N GLU A 115 6.62 6.01 5.81
CA GLU A 115 7.52 7.10 5.44
C GLU A 115 7.92 7.00 3.96
N ARG A 116 7.72 8.08 3.21
CA ARG A 116 8.28 8.22 1.86
C ARG A 116 9.80 8.18 1.97
N ASP A 117 10.47 7.52 1.02
CA ASP A 117 11.92 7.56 0.95
C ASP A 117 12.41 9.02 0.82
N PRO A 118 13.20 9.55 1.77
CA PRO A 118 13.70 10.92 1.69
C PRO A 118 14.64 11.14 0.50
N THR A 119 15.14 10.05 -0.11
CA THR A 119 16.00 10.08 -1.30
C THR A 119 15.22 10.02 -2.62
N HIS A 120 13.88 9.99 -2.57
CA HIS A 120 13.01 9.95 -3.74
C HIS A 120 13.28 11.10 -4.72
N ARG A 121 13.83 10.78 -5.90
CA ARG A 121 14.22 11.75 -6.93
C ARG A 121 13.10 12.11 -7.93
N GLY A 122 11.92 11.51 -7.83
CA GLY A 122 10.78 11.80 -8.72
C GLY A 122 10.96 11.41 -10.19
N LEU A 123 11.98 10.59 -10.50
CA LEU A 123 12.24 10.07 -11.84
C LEU A 123 12.06 8.55 -11.85
N ASN A 124 11.55 8.00 -12.95
CA ASN A 124 11.61 6.56 -13.19
C ASN A 124 13.07 6.19 -13.44
N TYR A 125 13.65 5.38 -12.57
CA TYR A 125 14.99 4.84 -12.77
C TYR A 125 15.03 3.38 -12.31
N VAL A 126 15.99 2.66 -12.86
CA VAL A 126 16.23 1.25 -12.57
C VAL A 126 17.58 1.14 -11.87
N GLU A 127 17.60 0.54 -10.69
CA GLU A 127 18.82 0.14 -10.00
C GLU A 127 18.87 -1.38 -9.90
N GLN A 128 20.07 -1.96 -9.95
CA GLN A 128 20.27 -3.41 -9.90
C GLN A 128 21.16 -3.75 -8.71
N PHE A 129 20.75 -4.75 -7.94
CA PHE A 129 21.42 -5.19 -6.73
C PHE A 129 21.68 -6.70 -6.79
N TYR A 130 22.79 -7.13 -6.21
CA TYR A 130 23.11 -8.55 -6.08
C TYR A 130 22.75 -9.01 -4.68
N VAL A 131 21.98 -10.09 -4.59
CA VAL A 131 21.58 -10.71 -3.33
C VAL A 131 21.98 -12.18 -3.37
N TYR A 132 22.53 -12.66 -2.25
CA TYR A 132 22.91 -14.04 -2.05
C TYR A 132 21.89 -14.69 -1.09
N PRO A 133 21.14 -15.72 -1.51
CA PRO A 133 20.30 -16.51 -0.62
C PRO A 133 21.15 -17.17 0.47
N LYS A 134 20.56 -17.39 1.64
CA LYS A 134 21.26 -17.94 2.80
C LYS A 134 21.71 -19.40 2.61
N GLU A 135 20.99 -20.17 1.79
CA GLU A 135 21.19 -21.62 1.64
C GLU A 135 21.77 -22.04 0.28
N GLU A 136 21.63 -21.21 -0.75
CA GLU A 136 22.16 -21.47 -2.08
C GLU A 136 23.17 -20.37 -2.44
N SER A 137 24.40 -20.72 -2.80
CA SER A 137 25.40 -19.78 -3.36
C SER A 137 25.02 -19.29 -4.77
N THR A 138 23.73 -19.20 -5.07
CA THR A 138 23.17 -18.77 -6.34
C THR A 138 23.02 -17.26 -6.31
N GLU A 139 23.74 -16.56 -7.19
CA GLU A 139 23.63 -15.12 -7.33
C GLU A 139 22.27 -14.74 -7.96
N VAL A 140 21.45 -13.99 -7.21
CA VAL A 140 20.19 -13.44 -7.71
C VAL A 140 20.35 -11.95 -7.93
N LEU A 141 20.00 -11.48 -9.13
CA LEU A 141 19.96 -10.04 -9.41
C LEU A 141 18.57 -9.50 -9.08
N VAL A 142 18.48 -8.50 -8.23
CA VAL A 142 17.23 -7.79 -7.93
C VAL A 142 17.22 -6.47 -8.68
N GLU A 143 16.28 -6.34 -9.62
CA GLU A 143 16.03 -5.09 -10.31
C GLU A 143 14.97 -4.28 -9.55
N VAL A 144 15.32 -3.06 -9.14
CA VAL A 144 14.40 -2.14 -8.48
C VAL A 144 14.00 -1.04 -9.45
N VAL A 145 12.72 -0.98 -9.77
CA VAL A 145 12.12 0.05 -10.61
C VAL A 145 11.35 1.02 -9.74
N HIS A 146 11.71 2.31 -9.80
CA HIS A 146 10.87 3.36 -9.26
C HIS A 146 9.74 3.66 -10.25
N ARG A 147 8.49 3.56 -9.79
CA ARG A 147 7.28 3.67 -10.60
C ARG A 147 6.62 5.05 -10.42
N SER A 148 5.82 5.45 -11.42
CA SER A 148 5.06 6.70 -11.38
C SER A 148 4.00 6.78 -10.28
N ASP A 149 3.65 5.64 -9.67
CA ASP A 149 2.78 5.59 -8.49
C ASP A 149 3.52 5.89 -7.16
N GLY A 150 4.81 6.18 -7.23
CA GLY A 150 5.67 6.51 -6.09
C GLY A 150 6.18 5.29 -5.33
N LEU A 151 6.11 4.10 -5.92
CA LEU A 151 6.57 2.85 -5.31
C LEU A 151 7.84 2.32 -5.97
N TYR A 152 8.64 1.64 -5.16
CA TYR A 152 9.75 0.83 -5.62
C TYR A 152 9.29 -0.61 -5.79
N LEU A 153 9.34 -1.09 -7.03
CA LEU A 153 9.08 -2.48 -7.37
C LEU A 153 10.41 -3.21 -7.48
N ALA A 154 10.70 -4.10 -6.53
CA ALA A 154 11.85 -4.97 -6.55
C ALA A 154 11.47 -6.33 -7.17
N ARG A 155 12.19 -6.70 -8.24
CA ARG A 155 11.95 -7.90 -9.05
C ARG A 155 13.21 -8.73 -9.13
N PRO A 156 13.29 -9.87 -8.40
CA PRO A 156 14.41 -10.77 -8.54
C PRO A 156 14.40 -11.45 -9.91
N ARG A 157 15.58 -11.66 -10.48
CA ARG A 157 15.81 -12.37 -11.74
C ARG A 157 17.03 -13.29 -11.61
N MET A 158 16.97 -14.42 -12.28
CA MET A 158 18.12 -15.29 -12.46
C MET A 158 18.82 -14.95 -13.77
N ASN A 159 20.16 -14.90 -13.77
CA ASN A 159 20.99 -14.36 -14.86
C ASN A 159 20.51 -14.73 -16.27
N SER A 160 20.18 -15.99 -16.53
CA SER A 160 19.77 -16.51 -17.84
C SER A 160 18.28 -16.87 -17.98
N GLN A 161 17.47 -16.81 -16.91
CA GLN A 161 16.09 -17.32 -16.90
C GLN A 161 15.01 -16.23 -16.78
N GLY A 162 15.40 -14.95 -16.76
CA GLY A 162 14.46 -13.83 -16.64
C GLY A 162 14.00 -13.62 -15.19
N PHE A 163 12.92 -12.83 -15.03
CA PHE A 163 12.37 -12.53 -13.71
C PHE A 163 11.79 -13.78 -13.05
N MET A 164 12.05 -13.93 -11.76
CA MET A 164 11.42 -14.95 -10.93
C MET A 164 9.91 -14.70 -10.82
N PRO A 165 9.11 -15.70 -10.37
CA PRO A 165 7.67 -15.54 -10.20
C PRO A 165 7.29 -14.33 -9.34
N LYS A 166 6.12 -13.74 -9.59
CA LYS A 166 5.66 -12.51 -8.92
C LYS A 166 5.45 -12.66 -7.42
N GLU A 167 5.31 -13.89 -6.92
CA GLU A 167 5.28 -14.19 -5.47
C GLU A 167 6.56 -13.78 -4.74
N TYR A 168 7.68 -13.61 -5.47
CA TYR A 168 8.95 -13.10 -4.94
C TYR A 168 9.13 -11.59 -5.14
N TRP A 169 8.25 -10.94 -5.91
CA TRP A 169 8.36 -9.51 -6.16
C TRP A 169 7.84 -8.75 -4.93
N ARG A 170 8.42 -7.58 -4.64
CA ARG A 170 7.96 -6.74 -3.53
C ARG A 170 7.79 -5.31 -3.97
N LEU A 171 6.77 -4.68 -3.41
CA LEU A 171 6.42 -3.29 -3.66
C LEU A 171 6.50 -2.54 -2.34
N SER A 172 7.25 -1.45 -2.30
CA SER A 172 7.44 -0.68 -1.07
C SER A 172 7.57 0.81 -1.35
N PRO A 173 7.11 1.69 -0.43
CA PRO A 173 7.35 3.13 -0.53
C PRO A 173 8.82 3.53 -0.37
N ARG A 174 9.69 2.61 0.06
CA ARG A 174 11.14 2.84 0.17
C ARG A 174 11.97 1.78 -0.53
N LYS A 175 13.09 2.22 -1.12
CA LYS A 175 13.97 1.34 -1.91
C LYS A 175 14.61 0.25 -1.06
N ASP A 176 15.15 0.62 0.10
CA ASP A 176 15.77 -0.29 1.07
C ASP A 176 14.80 -1.37 1.53
N TRP A 177 13.57 -0.98 1.84
CA TRP A 177 12.52 -1.92 2.24
C TRP A 177 12.09 -2.86 1.11
N ALA A 178 12.00 -2.37 -0.13
CA ALA A 178 11.71 -3.24 -1.28
C ALA A 178 12.78 -4.33 -1.40
N LEU A 179 14.06 -3.97 -1.23
CA LEU A 179 15.19 -4.91 -1.26
C LEU A 179 15.16 -5.90 -0.10
N THR A 180 15.02 -5.43 1.14
CA THR A 180 14.94 -6.30 2.32
C THR A 180 13.77 -7.27 2.21
N ALA A 181 12.60 -6.81 1.75
CA ALA A 181 11.45 -7.68 1.61
C ALA A 181 11.66 -8.76 0.54
N VAL A 182 12.35 -8.45 -0.57
CA VAL A 182 12.72 -9.47 -1.58
C VAL A 182 13.71 -10.44 -0.99
N GLN A 183 14.72 -9.96 -0.26
CA GLN A 183 15.69 -10.83 0.39
C GLN A 183 15.00 -11.81 1.37
N THR A 184 14.11 -11.32 2.23
CA THR A 184 13.34 -12.18 3.13
C THR A 184 12.50 -13.20 2.37
N ALA A 185 11.92 -12.83 1.23
CA ALA A 185 11.15 -13.74 0.38
C ALA A 185 11.98 -14.83 -0.31
N LEU A 186 13.25 -14.53 -0.60
CA LEU A 186 14.19 -15.49 -1.17
C LEU A 186 14.77 -16.43 -0.11
N GLU A 187 14.68 -16.07 1.17
CA GLU A 187 15.15 -16.85 2.32
C GLU A 187 14.05 -17.74 2.94
N SER A 188 12.78 -17.53 2.58
CA SER A 188 11.61 -18.29 3.07
C SER A 188 11.28 -19.48 2.19
#